data_AF-A0A6B0SJU5-F1
#
_entry.id   AF-A0A6B0SJU5-F1
#
_cell.length_a   1.000
_cell.length_b   1.000
_cell.length_c   1.000
_cell.angle_alpha   90.00
_cell.angle_beta   90.00
_cell.angle_gamma   90.00
#
_symmetry.space_group_name_H-M   'P 1'
#
loop_
_entity.id
_entity.type
_entity.pdbx_description
1 polymer ?
#
loop_
_entity_poly.entity_id
_entity_poly.type
_entity_poly.pdbx_seq_one_letter_code
_entity_poly.pdbx_strand_id
1 'polypeptide(L)'
;METQFSVLLPSLSCCSQLTTFSFCGNPMSMAVLESLLHHTMGLSELSHVLYPAALESYEDVCSILHLGLLAQQHAGVKHLLCESGQLSMVWFSTNPCPHCGDQIFYDTEPILCP
;
A
#
# COMPACT_ATOMS: atom_id res chain seq x y z
N MET A 1 3.39 6.65 -16.98
CA MET A 1 3.91 5.44 -16.31
C MET A 1 2.84 4.83 -15.40
N GLU A 2 2.11 5.64 -14.63
CA GLU A 2 1.00 5.18 -13.76
C GLU A 2 -0.23 4.62 -14.48
N THR A 3 -0.48 5.06 -15.71
CA THR A 3 -1.65 4.66 -16.51
C THR A 3 -1.67 3.17 -16.85
N GLN A 4 -0.55 2.46 -16.75
CA GLN A 4 -0.48 1.01 -17.02
C GLN A 4 -1.04 0.17 -15.88
N PHE A 5 -1.01 0.65 -14.63
CA PHE A 5 -1.50 -0.12 -13.48
C PHE A 5 -3.02 -0.24 -13.48
N SER A 6 -3.72 0.79 -13.95
CA SER A 6 -5.18 0.76 -14.13
C SER A 6 -5.64 -0.38 -15.04
N VAL A 7 -4.78 -0.89 -15.92
CA VAL A 7 -5.08 -2.04 -16.80
C VAL A 7 -5.16 -3.36 -16.02
N LEU A 8 -4.42 -3.48 -14.90
CA LEU A 8 -4.41 -4.69 -14.08
C LEU A 8 -5.61 -4.76 -13.13
N LEU A 9 -6.14 -3.60 -12.72
CA LEU A 9 -7.20 -3.50 -11.70
C LEU A 9 -8.42 -4.40 -11.97
N PRO A 10 -8.98 -4.44 -13.21
CA PRO A 10 -10.15 -5.29 -13.47
C PRO A 10 -9.85 -6.77 -13.30
N SER A 11 -8.66 -7.21 -13.71
CA SER A 11 -8.26 -8.62 -13.57
C SER A 11 -8.03 -8.98 -12.10
N LEU A 12 -7.48 -8.04 -11.33
CA LEU A 12 -7.23 -8.21 -9.89
C LEU A 12 -8.50 -8.40 -9.09
N SER A 13 -9.55 -7.62 -9.38
CA SER A 13 -10.87 -7.76 -8.74
C SER A 13 -11.55 -9.11 -9.00
N CYS A 14 -11.13 -9.85 -10.03
CA CYS A 14 -11.65 -11.18 -10.33
C CYS A 14 -10.93 -12.31 -9.58
N CYS A 15 -9.83 -12.03 -8.87
CA CYS A 15 -9.02 -13.04 -8.20
C CYS A 15 -9.60 -13.43 -6.83
N SER A 16 -10.74 -14.12 -6.80
CA SER A 16 -11.48 -14.44 -5.56
C SER A 16 -10.71 -15.27 -4.51
N GLN A 17 -9.66 -15.98 -4.92
CA GLN A 17 -8.82 -16.81 -4.04
C GLN A 17 -7.50 -16.11 -3.66
N LEU A 18 -7.34 -14.83 -4.00
CA LEU A 18 -6.11 -14.08 -3.69
C LEU A 18 -6.05 -13.80 -2.20
N THR A 19 -5.08 -14.41 -1.50
CA THR A 19 -4.90 -14.24 -0.05
C THR A 19 -3.84 -13.20 0.30
N THR A 20 -2.85 -13.01 -0.56
CA THR A 20 -1.75 -12.07 -0.37
C THR A 20 -1.51 -11.28 -1.64
N PHE A 21 -1.35 -9.97 -1.49
CA PHE A 21 -1.04 -9.07 -2.59
C PHE A 21 0.12 -8.15 -2.21
N SER A 22 1.08 -7.97 -3.11
CA SER A 22 2.22 -7.08 -2.91
C SER A 22 2.47 -6.24 -4.15
N PHE A 23 2.67 -4.94 -3.93
CA PHE A 23 3.03 -3.98 -4.97
C PHE A 23 4.37 -3.29 -4.68
N CYS A 24 5.12 -3.80 -3.71
CA CYS A 24 6.42 -3.27 -3.28
C CYS A 24 7.41 -3.16 -4.44
N GLY A 25 8.32 -2.19 -4.36
CA GLY A 25 9.31 -1.93 -5.41
C GLY A 25 8.79 -1.21 -6.65
N ASN A 26 7.50 -0.83 -6.69
CA ASN A 26 6.93 -0.04 -7.77
C ASN A 26 6.66 1.40 -7.28
N PRO A 27 7.09 2.44 -8.02
CA PRO A 27 6.71 3.81 -7.71
C PRO A 27 5.20 3.98 -7.92
N MET A 28 4.54 4.60 -6.94
CA MET A 28 3.08 4.71 -6.89
C MET A 28 2.66 6.05 -6.30
N SER A 29 1.77 6.78 -6.97
CA SER A 29 1.07 7.93 -6.37
C SER A 29 -0.03 7.48 -5.42
N MET A 30 -0.44 8.40 -4.56
CA MET A 30 -1.58 8.21 -3.68
C MET A 30 -2.87 7.90 -4.45
N ALA A 31 -3.06 8.51 -5.62
CA ALA A 31 -4.24 8.29 -6.45
C ALA A 31 -4.33 6.84 -6.98
N VAL A 32 -3.19 6.25 -7.37
CA VAL A 32 -3.15 4.84 -7.79
C VAL A 32 -3.36 3.90 -6.62
N LEU A 33 -2.81 4.22 -5.44
CA LEU A 33 -3.02 3.45 -4.21
C LEU A 33 -4.51 3.39 -3.83
N GLU A 34 -5.21 4.52 -3.83
CA GLU A 34 -6.65 4.59 -3.57
C GLU A 34 -7.45 3.78 -4.59
N SER A 35 -7.07 3.87 -5.86
CA SER A 35 -7.72 3.08 -6.92
C SER A 35 -7.50 1.58 -6.71
N LEU A 36 -6.29 1.15 -6.34
CA LEU A 36 -6.00 -0.25 -6.01
C LEU A 36 -6.85 -0.74 -4.85
N LEU A 37 -6.93 0.04 -3.76
CA LEU A 37 -7.75 -0.29 -2.60
C LEU A 37 -9.19 -0.55 -2.98
N HIS A 38 -9.80 0.37 -3.74
CA HIS A 38 -11.18 0.23 -4.20
C HIS A 38 -11.41 -1.07 -4.98
N HIS A 39 -10.43 -1.51 -5.79
CA HIS A 39 -10.54 -2.72 -6.60
C HIS A 39 -10.22 -4.01 -5.82
N THR A 40 -9.47 -3.93 -4.72
CA THR A 40 -9.15 -5.07 -3.86
C THR A 40 -10.13 -5.27 -2.71
N MET A 41 -10.97 -4.26 -2.40
CA MET A 41 -11.98 -4.34 -1.33
C MET A 41 -13.00 -5.48 -1.51
N GLY A 42 -13.26 -5.89 -2.75
CA GLY A 42 -14.19 -7.00 -3.05
C GLY A 42 -13.59 -8.41 -2.88
N LEU A 43 -12.29 -8.52 -2.56
CA LEU A 43 -11.60 -9.80 -2.45
C LEU A 43 -11.72 -10.35 -1.02
N SER A 44 -12.68 -11.26 -0.80
CA SER A 44 -13.02 -11.78 0.54
C SER A 44 -11.88 -12.55 1.21
N GLU A 45 -11.05 -13.24 0.43
CA GLU A 45 -9.93 -14.05 0.94
C GLU A 45 -8.66 -13.23 1.18
N LEU A 46 -8.64 -11.96 0.78
CA LEU A 46 -7.46 -11.10 0.88
C LEU A 46 -7.19 -10.74 2.34
N SER A 47 -6.15 -11.35 2.91
CA SER A 47 -5.79 -11.20 4.32
C SER A 47 -4.53 -10.35 4.51
N HIS A 48 -3.67 -10.28 3.51
CA HIS A 48 -2.36 -9.64 3.61
C HIS A 48 -2.09 -8.75 2.40
N VAL A 49 -1.85 -7.46 2.62
CA VAL A 49 -1.57 -6.51 1.55
C VAL A 49 -0.34 -5.68 1.87
N LEU A 50 0.60 -5.66 0.93
CA LEU A 50 1.81 -4.85 1.02
C LEU A 50 1.78 -3.78 -0.08
N TYR A 51 1.62 -2.53 0.34
CA TYR A 51 1.67 -1.37 -0.54
C TYR A 51 3.04 -0.70 -0.48
N PRO A 52 3.53 -0.12 -1.58
CA PRO A 52 4.66 0.80 -1.50
C PRO A 52 4.20 2.08 -0.78
N ALA A 53 5.11 2.71 -0.03
CA ALA A 53 4.91 4.10 0.37
C ALA A 53 4.66 4.95 -0.88
N ALA A 54 3.63 5.79 -0.87
CA ALA A 54 3.33 6.59 -2.04
C ALA A 54 4.44 7.63 -2.26
N LEU A 55 4.66 8.04 -3.50
CA LEU A 55 5.69 8.99 -3.90
C LEU A 55 5.60 10.30 -3.12
N GLU A 56 4.39 10.72 -2.77
CA GLU A 56 4.08 11.92 -1.99
C GLU A 56 4.60 11.85 -0.54
N SER A 57 4.92 10.66 -0.04
CA SER A 57 5.53 10.47 1.28
C SER A 57 7.06 10.60 1.25
N TYR A 58 7.67 10.80 0.08
CA TYR A 58 9.12 10.97 -0.05
C TYR A 58 9.51 12.44 -0.19
N GLU A 59 10.63 12.81 0.42
CA GLU A 59 11.32 14.06 0.10
C GLU A 59 12.06 13.92 -1.24
N ASP A 60 11.70 14.79 -2.18
CA ASP A 60 12.02 14.77 -3.62
C ASP A 60 13.52 14.58 -3.95
N VAL A 61 14.42 15.01 -3.06
CA VAL A 61 15.86 15.08 -3.33
C VAL A 61 16.64 13.87 -2.82
N CYS A 62 16.16 13.18 -1.78
CA CYS A 62 16.94 12.14 -1.08
C CYS A 62 16.23 10.79 -0.95
N SER A 63 14.99 10.65 -1.46
CA SER A 63 14.15 9.46 -1.19
C SER A 63 14.03 9.17 0.31
N ILE A 64 14.12 10.21 1.14
CA ILE A 64 13.90 10.11 2.58
C ILE A 64 12.40 10.01 2.79
N LEU A 65 11.97 8.98 3.51
CA LEU A 65 10.56 8.77 3.79
C LEU A 65 10.12 9.67 4.95
N HIS A 66 9.13 10.53 4.69
CA HIS A 66 8.52 11.36 5.71
C HIS A 66 7.48 10.53 6.49
N LEU A 67 7.92 9.97 7.63
CA LEU A 67 7.12 9.05 8.45
C LEU A 67 5.75 9.61 8.87
N GLY A 68 5.63 10.93 9.05
CA GLY A 68 4.34 11.56 9.37
C GLY A 68 3.34 11.51 8.22
N LEU A 69 3.80 11.62 6.97
CA LEU A 69 2.94 11.53 5.78
C LEU A 69 2.56 10.07 5.55
N LEU A 70 3.53 9.15 5.71
CA LEU A 70 3.26 7.72 5.66
C LEU A 70 2.19 7.30 6.68
N ALA A 71 2.28 7.79 7.92
CA ALA A 71 1.29 7.50 8.95
C ALA A 71 -0.11 8.02 8.58
N GLN A 72 -0.20 9.21 7.97
CA GLN A 72 -1.46 9.74 7.44
C GLN A 72 -2.02 8.88 6.31
N GLN A 73 -1.17 8.45 5.38
CA GLN A 73 -1.57 7.55 4.29
C GLN A 73 -2.11 6.24 4.84
N HIS A 74 -1.38 5.60 5.76
CA HIS A 74 -1.83 4.37 6.38
C HIS A 74 -3.16 4.54 7.13
N ALA A 75 -3.34 5.64 7.86
CA ALA A 75 -4.61 5.93 8.53
C ALA A 75 -5.77 6.03 7.52
N GLY A 76 -5.57 6.68 6.38
CA GLY A 76 -6.56 6.77 5.30
C GLY A 76 -6.90 5.40 4.71
N VAL A 77 -5.89 4.59 4.40
CA VAL A 77 -6.07 3.22 3.90
C VAL A 77 -6.84 2.35 4.90
N LYS A 78 -6.43 2.40 6.17
CA LYS A 78 -7.10 1.64 7.24
C LYS A 78 -8.55 2.07 7.41
N HIS A 79 -8.85 3.36 7.30
CA HIS A 79 -10.21 3.86 7.37
C HIS A 79 -11.09 3.27 6.25
N LEU A 80 -10.63 3.30 5.01
CA LEU A 80 -11.34 2.72 3.85
C LEU A 80 -11.61 1.22 4.02
N LEU A 81 -10.61 0.47 4.52
CA LEU A 81 -10.76 -0.96 4.78
C LEU A 81 -11.78 -1.22 5.90
N CYS A 82 -11.74 -0.44 6.99
CA CYS A 82 -12.73 -0.51 8.06
C CYS A 82 -14.15 -0.24 7.56
N GLU A 83 -14.35 0.76 6.70
CA GLU A 83 -15.66 1.07 6.11
C GLU A 83 -16.20 -0.08 5.24
N SER A 84 -15.32 -0.83 4.57
CA SER A 84 -15.71 -2.02 3.80
C SER A 84 -15.93 -3.28 4.62
N GLY A 85 -15.59 -3.26 5.92
CA GLY A 85 -15.60 -4.46 6.75
C GLY A 85 -14.48 -5.47 6.41
N GLN A 86 -13.51 -5.08 5.58
CA GLN A 86 -12.38 -5.93 5.21
C GLN A 86 -11.32 -5.89 6.33
N LEU A 87 -10.94 -7.06 6.83
CA LEU A 87 -9.94 -7.23 7.89
C LEU A 87 -8.59 -7.66 7.30
N SER A 88 -8.08 -6.90 6.33
CA SER A 88 -6.76 -7.17 5.76
C SER A 88 -5.66 -6.50 6.60
N MET A 89 -4.57 -7.23 6.82
CA MET A 89 -3.35 -6.70 7.39
C MET A 89 -2.61 -5.89 6.31
N VAL A 90 -2.31 -4.62 6.60
CA VAL A 90 -1.71 -3.68 5.65
C VAL A 90 -0.33 -3.28 6.10
N TRP A 91 0.65 -3.43 5.21
CA TRP A 91 2.00 -2.94 5.42
C TRP A 91 2.42 -1.98 4.32
N PHE A 92 3.28 -1.02 4.68
CA PHE A 92 3.91 -0.12 3.73
C PHE A 92 5.39 -0.42 3.57
N SER A 93 5.88 -0.58 2.35
CA SER A 93 7.30 -0.79 2.07
C SER A 93 7.99 0.49 1.62
N THR A 94 9.26 0.66 2.01
CA THR A 94 10.13 1.65 1.37
C THR A 94 10.48 1.24 -0.06
N ASN A 95 10.97 2.20 -0.85
CA ASN A 95 11.76 1.89 -2.02
C ASN A 95 12.96 1.00 -1.65
N PRO A 96 13.34 0.04 -2.53
CA PRO A 96 14.51 -0.79 -2.32
C PRO A 96 15.79 0.04 -2.29
N CYS A 97 16.70 -0.32 -1.40
CA CYS A 97 18.05 0.22 -1.37
C CYS A 97 18.72 -0.05 -2.73
N PRO A 98 19.26 0.96 -3.43
CA PRO A 98 19.87 0.76 -4.74
C PRO A 98 21.16 -0.08 -4.69
N HIS A 99 21.77 -0.25 -3.51
CA HIS A 99 23.00 -1.00 -3.34
C HIS A 99 22.80 -2.48 -2.98
N CYS A 100 21.81 -2.81 -2.13
CA CYS A 100 21.56 -4.18 -1.68
C CYS A 100 20.17 -4.74 -2.01
N GLY A 101 19.22 -3.91 -2.46
CA GLY A 101 17.85 -4.30 -2.76
C GLY A 101 16.93 -4.42 -1.55
N ASP A 102 17.46 -4.27 -0.33
CA ASP A 102 16.68 -4.38 0.90
C ASP A 102 15.61 -3.29 1.00
N GLN A 103 14.47 -3.64 1.60
CA GLN A 103 13.33 -2.75 1.85
C GLN A 103 12.93 -2.84 3.31
N ILE A 104 12.50 -1.71 3.87
CA ILE A 104 11.93 -1.65 5.21
C ILE A 104 10.41 -1.72 5.07
N PHE A 105 9.79 -2.56 5.89
CA PHE A 105 8.34 -2.67 5.99
C PHE A 105 7.87 -2.03 7.28
N TYR A 106 6.90 -1.12 7.15
CA TYR A 106 6.25 -0.48 8.27
C TYR A 106 4.92 -1.18 8.50
N ASP A 107 4.85 -1.87 9.64
CA ASP A 107 3.59 -2.15 10.29
C ASP A 107 3.20 -0.90 11.06
N THR A 108 2.05 -0.35 10.71
CA THR A 108 1.56 0.89 11.31
C THR A 108 0.27 0.64 12.07
N GLU A 109 0.16 -0.53 12.73
CA GLU A 109 -0.59 -0.55 13.98
C GLU A 109 -0.10 0.61 14.86
N PRO A 110 -1.00 1.47 15.38
CA PRO A 110 -0.57 2.50 16.29
C PRO A 110 0.15 1.80 17.43
N ILE A 111 1.40 2.18 17.70
CA ILE A 111 2.03 1.88 18.98
C ILE A 111 1.16 2.61 19.99
N LEU A 112 0.21 1.89 20.59
CA LEU A 112 -0.54 2.36 21.74
C LEU A 112 0.50 2.52 22.85
N CYS A 113 1.01 3.74 23.04
CA CYS A 113 1.76 4.06 24.23
C CYS A 113 0.86 3.73 25.44
N PRO A 114 1.31 2.89 26.39
CA PRO A 114 0.55 2.61 27.60
C PRO A 114 0.35 3.86 28.46
#